data_AF-A0A257NAE6-F1
#
_entry.id   AF-A0A257NAE6-F1
#
_cell.length_a   1.000
_cell.length_b   1.000
_cell.length_c   1.000
_cell.angle_alpha   90.00
_cell.angle_beta   90.00
_cell.angle_gamma   90.00
#
_symmetry.space_group_name_H-M   'P 1'
#
loop_
_entity.id
_entity.type
_entity.pdbx_description
1 polymer ?
#
loop_
_entity_poly.entity_id
_entity_poly.type
_entity_poly.pdbx_seq_one_letter_code
_entity_poly.pdbx_strand_id
1 'polypeptide(L)'
;MTKWNTSWVNFPRLMLMSITLMLSGCVMPFSGGYGAKGQSQEEFTRYVEGVFRLQNSMTSEVMLLQENDDAKNHDALLEAEQHMQEACAPLNEYVSRDIDGLNIGLFLRRRVEKSAIDCEQTAQKVKSLLGH
;
A
#
# COMPACT_ATOMS: atom_id res chain seq x y z
N MET A 1 65.96 33.59 -25.02
CA MET A 1 64.58 33.58 -25.54
C MET A 1 64.05 32.15 -25.53
N THR A 2 63.28 31.78 -24.51
CA THR A 2 62.71 30.42 -24.35
C THR A 2 61.30 30.39 -24.96
N LYS A 3 61.10 29.62 -26.03
CA LYS A 3 59.79 29.39 -26.64
C LYS A 3 58.94 28.51 -25.72
N TRP A 4 57.85 29.07 -25.20
CA TRP A 4 56.83 28.33 -24.44
C TRP A 4 55.86 27.66 -25.41
N ASN A 5 55.64 26.36 -25.23
CA ASN A 5 54.78 25.52 -26.06
C ASN A 5 53.31 25.62 -25.58
N THR A 6 52.41 26.12 -26.43
CA THR A 6 51.00 26.45 -26.13
C THR A 6 50.02 25.27 -26.13
N SER A 7 50.51 24.04 -25.96
CA SER A 7 49.69 22.82 -26.07
C SER A 7 48.84 22.48 -24.82
N TRP A 8 49.00 23.20 -23.70
CA TRP A 8 48.40 22.81 -22.41
C TRP A 8 47.05 23.45 -22.07
N VAL A 9 46.57 24.43 -22.87
CA VAL A 9 45.42 25.26 -22.49
C VAL A 9 44.06 24.68 -22.93
N ASN A 10 44.05 23.63 -23.76
CA ASN A 10 42.81 23.07 -24.32
C ASN A 10 42.24 21.84 -23.58
N PHE A 11 43.02 21.21 -22.70
CA PHE A 11 42.57 20.02 -21.95
C PHE A 11 41.47 20.29 -20.90
N PRO A 12 41.50 21.38 -20.11
CA PRO A 12 40.51 21.57 -19.05
C PRO A 12 39.12 22.00 -19.55
N ARG A 13 39.04 22.58 -20.77
CA ARG A 13 37.76 23.00 -21.38
C ARG A 13 36.92 21.83 -21.89
N LEU A 14 37.56 20.74 -22.35
CA LEU A 14 36.85 19.55 -22.83
C LEU A 14 36.28 18.73 -21.66
N MET A 15 37.02 18.65 -20.54
CA MET A 15 36.59 18.00 -19.30
C MET A 15 35.35 18.67 -18.69
N LEU A 16 35.28 20.00 -18.68
CA LEU A 16 34.16 20.74 -18.09
C LEU A 16 32.83 20.56 -18.85
N MET A 17 32.88 20.38 -20.18
CA MET A 17 31.70 20.09 -21.01
C MET A 17 31.14 18.67 -20.80
N SER A 18 31.97 17.74 -20.32
CA SER A 18 31.54 16.34 -20.09
C SER A 18 30.73 16.20 -18.80
N ILE A 19 31.00 17.05 -17.80
CA ILE A 19 30.38 16.99 -16.48
C ILE A 19 28.93 17.53 -16.51
N THR A 20 28.64 18.54 -17.34
CA THR A 20 27.29 19.13 -17.43
C THR A 20 26.27 18.23 -18.14
N LEU A 21 26.72 17.35 -19.05
CA LEU A 21 25.86 16.37 -19.73
C LEU A 21 25.47 15.17 -18.85
N MET A 22 26.18 14.93 -17.74
CA MET A 22 25.87 13.84 -16.81
C MET A 22 24.88 14.24 -15.70
N LEU A 23 24.55 15.53 -15.57
CA LEU A 23 23.58 16.05 -14.61
C LEU A 23 22.14 16.11 -15.13
N SER A 24 21.89 15.78 -16.41
CA SER A 24 20.54 15.51 -16.92
C SER A 24 20.07 14.09 -16.53
N GLY A 25 20.31 13.71 -15.28
CA GLY A 25 19.89 12.45 -14.70
C GLY A 25 18.36 12.40 -14.62
N CYS A 26 17.79 11.55 -15.47
CA CYS A 26 16.44 10.98 -15.45
C CYS A 26 15.47 11.51 -14.38
N VAL A 27 14.64 12.49 -14.74
CA VAL A 27 13.29 12.57 -14.17
C VAL A 27 12.54 11.33 -14.69
N MET A 28 12.62 10.22 -13.96
CA MET A 28 11.62 9.16 -14.16
C MET A 28 10.27 9.79 -13.82
N PRO A 29 9.30 9.88 -14.75
CA PRO A 29 7.95 10.17 -14.33
C PRO A 29 7.59 9.01 -13.42
N PHE A 30 7.39 9.29 -12.14
CA PHE A 30 6.82 8.33 -11.20
C PHE A 30 5.36 8.09 -11.63
N SER A 31 5.18 7.38 -12.74
CA SER A 31 3.90 6.95 -13.29
C SER A 31 3.65 5.49 -12.90
N GLY A 32 4.08 5.12 -11.69
CA GLY A 32 3.73 3.85 -11.08
C GLY A 32 2.44 4.04 -10.30
N GLY A 33 1.31 3.64 -10.88
CA GLY A 33 0.06 3.57 -10.14
C GLY A 33 0.21 2.64 -8.94
N TYR A 34 -0.42 3.03 -7.84
CA TYR A 34 -0.41 2.32 -6.56
C TYR A 34 -1.69 1.46 -6.45
N GLY A 35 -1.59 0.28 -5.82
CA GLY A 35 -2.72 -0.63 -5.66
C GLY A 35 -3.25 -1.26 -6.95
N ALA A 36 -4.26 -2.13 -6.81
CA ALA A 36 -4.76 -2.98 -7.89
C ALA A 36 -5.45 -2.22 -9.06
N LYS A 37 -5.85 -0.96 -8.85
CA LYS A 37 -6.51 -0.11 -9.86
C LYS A 37 -5.57 0.94 -10.48
N GLY A 38 -4.29 0.93 -10.11
CA GLY A 38 -3.30 1.90 -10.61
C GLY A 38 -3.58 3.34 -10.15
N GLN A 39 -4.18 3.51 -8.98
CA GLN A 39 -4.57 4.82 -8.42
C GLN A 39 -3.38 5.56 -7.79
N SER A 40 -3.53 6.83 -7.45
CA SER A 40 -2.49 7.54 -6.70
C SER A 40 -2.29 6.93 -5.32
N GLN A 41 -1.13 7.18 -4.70
CA GLN A 41 -0.85 6.73 -3.34
C GLN A 41 -1.91 7.24 -2.35
N GLU A 42 -2.31 8.51 -2.47
CA GLU A 42 -3.29 9.12 -1.57
C GLU A 42 -4.69 8.48 -1.72
N GLU A 43 -5.11 8.23 -2.96
CA GLU A 43 -6.36 7.50 -3.23
C GLU A 43 -6.33 6.08 -2.68
N PHE A 44 -5.20 5.39 -2.81
CA PHE A 44 -5.06 4.06 -2.24
C PHE A 44 -5.10 4.08 -0.71
N THR A 45 -4.46 5.05 -0.07
CA THR A 45 -4.52 5.21 1.39
C THR A 45 -5.97 5.40 1.85
N ARG A 46 -6.71 6.32 1.21
CA ARG A 46 -8.14 6.54 1.53
C ARG A 46 -8.98 5.29 1.30
N TYR A 47 -8.71 4.55 0.22
CA TYR A 47 -9.39 3.29 -0.07
C TYR A 47 -9.15 2.25 1.03
N VAL A 48 -7.90 1.99 1.38
CA VAL A 48 -7.53 0.99 2.40
C VAL A 48 -8.07 1.36 3.78
N GLU A 49 -8.07 2.64 4.13
CA GLU A 49 -8.70 3.11 5.36
C GLU A 49 -10.21 2.79 5.37
N GLY A 50 -10.90 2.99 4.25
CA GLY A 50 -12.29 2.59 4.09
C GLY A 50 -12.52 1.09 4.29
N VAL A 51 -11.64 0.26 3.71
CA VAL A 51 -11.68 -1.20 3.87
C VAL A 51 -11.44 -1.61 5.33
N PHE A 52 -10.46 -1.00 6.00
CA PHE A 52 -10.19 -1.25 7.41
C PHE A 52 -11.40 -0.89 8.29
N ARG A 53 -12.02 0.27 8.06
CA ARG A 53 -13.23 0.70 8.79
C ARG A 53 -14.39 -0.27 8.57
N LEU A 54 -14.57 -0.76 7.33
CA LEU A 54 -15.60 -1.75 7.01
C LEU A 54 -15.36 -3.05 7.79
N GLN A 55 -14.16 -3.63 7.72
CA GLN A 55 -13.85 -4.89 8.43
C GLN A 55 -14.02 -4.75 9.95
N ASN A 56 -13.64 -3.61 10.54
CA ASN A 56 -13.87 -3.37 11.97
C ASN A 56 -15.35 -3.26 12.34
N SER A 57 -16.17 -2.59 11.51
CA SER A 57 -17.62 -2.51 11.73
C SER A 57 -18.25 -3.90 11.70
N MET A 58 -17.92 -4.70 10.69
CA MET A 58 -18.46 -6.06 10.53
C MET A 58 -18.03 -6.97 11.68
N THR A 59 -16.75 -6.92 12.08
CA THR A 59 -16.27 -7.70 13.24
C THR A 59 -17.05 -7.33 14.51
N SER A 60 -17.27 -6.03 14.74
CA SER A 60 -18.01 -5.55 15.91
C SER A 60 -19.47 -5.99 15.89
N GLU A 61 -20.13 -5.94 14.73
CA GLU A 61 -21.52 -6.38 14.55
C GLU A 61 -21.67 -7.89 14.75
N VAL A 62 -20.73 -8.70 14.25
CA VAL A 62 -20.73 -10.15 14.47
C VAL A 62 -20.59 -10.47 15.96
N MET A 63 -19.69 -9.80 16.68
CA MET A 63 -19.57 -9.95 18.14
C MET A 63 -20.89 -9.63 18.86
N LEU A 64 -21.57 -8.55 18.49
CA LEU A 64 -22.85 -8.17 19.10
C LEU A 64 -23.97 -9.19 18.82
N LEU A 65 -24.00 -9.81 17.64
CA LEU A 65 -24.99 -10.85 17.33
C LEU A 65 -24.72 -12.16 18.06
N GLN A 66 -23.45 -12.53 18.27
CA GLN A 66 -23.09 -13.70 19.07
C GLN A 66 -23.57 -13.57 20.52
N GLU A 67 -23.55 -12.36 21.08
CA GLU A 67 -24.05 -12.11 22.44
C GLU A 67 -25.58 -12.25 22.57
N ASN A 68 -26.31 -12.01 21.50
CA ASN A 68 -27.79 -11.99 21.49
C ASN A 68 -28.44 -13.26 20.90
N ASP A 69 -27.65 -14.21 20.38
CA ASP A 69 -28.10 -15.46 19.72
C ASP A 69 -29.11 -15.24 18.56
N ASP A 70 -29.08 -14.04 17.96
CA ASP A 70 -30.09 -13.56 17.01
C ASP A 70 -29.74 -13.84 15.53
N ALA A 71 -28.64 -14.55 15.26
CA ALA A 71 -28.15 -14.76 13.90
C ALA A 71 -28.83 -15.94 13.18
N LYS A 72 -29.76 -15.65 12.26
CA LYS A 72 -30.15 -16.62 11.22
C LYS A 72 -28.91 -16.96 10.38
N ASN A 73 -28.50 -18.23 10.37
CA ASN A 73 -27.28 -18.75 9.73
C ASN A 73 -25.97 -18.40 10.45
N HIS A 74 -25.96 -18.52 11.78
CA HIS A 74 -24.78 -18.31 12.63
C HIS A 74 -23.49 -18.97 12.08
N ASP A 75 -23.53 -20.25 11.70
CA ASP A 75 -22.35 -20.95 11.17
C ASP A 75 -21.79 -20.31 9.89
N ALA A 76 -22.66 -19.90 8.96
CA ALA A 76 -22.23 -19.26 7.72
C ALA A 76 -21.67 -17.85 7.96
N LEU A 77 -22.19 -17.15 8.97
CA LEU A 77 -21.67 -15.84 9.39
C LEU A 77 -20.27 -15.98 10.00
N LEU A 78 -20.07 -16.96 10.88
CA LEU A 78 -18.76 -17.25 11.49
C LEU A 78 -17.73 -17.66 10.43
N GLU A 79 -18.10 -18.52 9.49
CA GLU A 79 -17.20 -18.92 8.40
C GLU A 79 -16.81 -17.70 7.53
N ALA A 80 -17.78 -16.83 7.22
CA ALA A 80 -17.52 -15.61 6.47
C ALA A 80 -16.65 -14.62 7.24
N GLU A 81 -16.86 -14.47 8.55
CA GLU A 81 -16.03 -13.63 9.42
C GLU A 81 -14.58 -14.16 9.46
N GLN A 82 -14.40 -15.46 9.67
CA GLN A 82 -13.07 -16.08 9.68
C GLN A 82 -12.35 -15.83 8.34
N HIS A 83 -13.03 -16.07 7.23
CA HIS A 83 -12.46 -15.83 5.91
C HIS A 83 -12.10 -14.35 5.68
N MET A 84 -12.92 -13.42 6.18
CA MET A 84 -12.61 -11.99 6.19
C MET A 84 -11.34 -11.69 7.00
N GLN A 85 -11.21 -12.24 8.21
CA GLN A 85 -10.01 -12.02 9.04
C GLN A 85 -8.74 -12.52 8.34
N GLU A 86 -8.81 -13.66 7.65
CA GLU A 86 -7.69 -14.22 6.89
C GLU A 86 -7.31 -13.33 5.69
N ALA A 87 -8.28 -12.89 4.89
CA ALA A 87 -8.06 -12.00 3.76
C ALA A 87 -7.53 -10.62 4.19
N CYS A 88 -8.00 -10.11 5.32
CA CYS A 88 -7.60 -8.82 5.90
C CYS A 88 -6.31 -8.88 6.74
N ALA A 89 -5.74 -10.07 6.97
CA ALA A 89 -4.58 -10.24 7.84
C ALA A 89 -3.37 -9.32 7.49
N PRO A 90 -3.00 -9.09 6.21
CA PRO A 90 -1.91 -8.17 5.89
C PRO A 90 -2.22 -6.72 6.29
N LEU A 91 -3.49 -6.30 6.18
CA LEU A 91 -3.91 -4.96 6.57
C LEU A 91 -3.91 -4.80 8.09
N ASN A 92 -4.37 -5.82 8.82
CA ASN A 92 -4.33 -5.84 10.28
C ASN A 92 -2.89 -5.82 10.80
N GLU A 93 -1.98 -6.58 10.17
CA GLU A 93 -0.53 -6.54 10.49
C GLU A 93 0.04 -5.14 10.22
N TYR A 94 -0.32 -4.52 9.10
CA TYR A 94 0.13 -3.17 8.76
C TYR A 94 -0.29 -2.17 9.84
N VAL A 95 -1.57 -2.14 10.19
CA VAL A 95 -2.12 -1.18 11.17
C VAL A 95 -1.53 -1.43 12.56
N SER A 96 -1.41 -2.69 12.99
CA SER A 96 -0.78 -3.02 14.27
C SER A 96 0.65 -2.49 14.35
N ARG A 97 1.47 -2.70 13.31
CA ARG A 97 2.86 -2.20 13.28
C ARG A 97 2.91 -0.67 13.24
N ASP A 98 1.99 -0.03 12.54
CA ASP A 98 1.91 1.44 12.48
C ASP A 98 1.61 2.04 13.86
N ILE A 99 0.61 1.49 14.57
CA ILE A 99 0.24 1.89 15.93
C ILE A 99 1.40 1.68 16.90
N ASP A 100 2.10 0.55 16.81
CA ASP A 100 3.23 0.22 17.67
C ASP A 100 4.51 1.00 17.31
N GLY A 101 4.47 1.85 16.28
CA GLY A 101 5.63 2.60 15.80
C GLY A 101 6.74 1.70 15.23
N LEU A 102 6.40 0.48 14.82
CA LEU A 102 7.32 -0.50 14.27
C LEU A 102 7.58 -0.24 12.79
N ASN A 103 8.76 -0.66 12.33
CA ASN A 103 9.10 -0.53 10.91
C ASN A 103 8.19 -1.39 10.03
N ILE A 104 7.56 -0.74 9.04
CA ILE A 104 6.74 -1.35 7.99
C ILE A 104 7.61 -1.55 6.74
N GLY A 105 8.03 -2.79 6.53
CA GLY A 105 8.83 -3.17 5.36
C GLY A 105 8.04 -3.12 4.03
N LEU A 106 8.78 -2.97 2.93
CA LEU A 106 8.21 -2.92 1.56
C LEU A 106 7.37 -4.16 1.21
N PHE A 107 7.74 -5.34 1.71
CA PHE A 107 6.98 -6.56 1.48
C PHE A 107 5.59 -6.52 2.10
N LEU A 108 5.46 -5.94 3.31
CA LEU A 108 4.16 -5.80 3.98
C LEU A 108 3.29 -4.81 3.22
N ARG A 109 3.83 -3.66 2.81
CA ARG A 109 3.11 -2.67 1.96
C ARG A 109 2.57 -3.32 0.69
N ARG A 110 3.40 -4.06 -0.02
CA ARG A 110 2.99 -4.78 -1.25
C ARG A 110 1.94 -5.86 -0.98
N ARG A 111 1.98 -6.54 0.18
CA ARG A 111 0.93 -7.52 0.55
C ARG A 111 -0.41 -6.81 0.76
N VAL A 112 -0.43 -5.69 1.48
CA VAL A 112 -1.63 -4.86 1.67
C VAL A 112 -2.19 -4.40 0.33
N GLU A 113 -1.34 -3.90 -0.57
CA GLU A 113 -1.75 -3.50 -1.93
C GLU A 113 -2.44 -4.60 -2.72
N LYS A 114 -2.00 -5.85 -2.55
CA LYS A 114 -2.57 -7.01 -3.24
C LYS A 114 -3.81 -7.56 -2.57
N SER A 115 -3.91 -7.49 -1.24
CA SER A 115 -5.00 -8.10 -0.48
C SER A 115 -6.17 -7.15 -0.21
N ALA A 116 -6.01 -5.83 -0.41
CA ALA A 116 -7.06 -4.85 -0.07
C ALA A 116 -8.40 -5.13 -0.75
N ILE A 117 -8.41 -5.55 -2.03
CA ILE A 117 -9.65 -5.90 -2.75
C ILE A 117 -10.30 -7.15 -2.15
N ASP A 118 -9.51 -8.17 -1.82
CA ASP A 118 -10.03 -9.42 -1.27
C ASP A 118 -10.60 -9.20 0.15
N CYS A 119 -9.90 -8.41 0.96
CA CYS A 119 -10.39 -7.95 2.25
C CYS A 119 -11.71 -7.18 2.13
N GLU A 120 -11.85 -6.29 1.14
CA GLU A 120 -13.11 -5.59 0.87
C GLU A 120 -14.23 -6.58 0.49
N GLN A 121 -13.97 -7.50 -0.44
CA GLN A 121 -14.97 -8.45 -0.94
C GLN A 121 -15.47 -9.39 0.16
N THR A 122 -14.55 -9.88 0.98
CA THR A 122 -14.89 -10.75 2.12
C THR A 122 -15.65 -10.00 3.21
N ALA A 123 -15.28 -8.75 3.51
CA ALA A 123 -16.03 -7.90 4.43
C ALA A 123 -17.45 -7.58 3.91
N GLN A 124 -17.62 -7.34 2.61
CA GLN A 124 -18.95 -7.17 2.00
C GLN A 124 -19.80 -8.44 2.08
N LYS A 125 -19.18 -9.63 2.03
CA LYS A 125 -19.89 -10.90 2.23
C LYS A 125 -20.44 -11.01 3.66
N VAL A 126 -19.65 -10.66 4.67
CA VAL A 126 -20.11 -10.58 6.07
C VAL A 126 -21.26 -9.59 6.18
N LYS A 127 -21.09 -8.39 5.61
CA LYS A 127 -22.13 -7.35 5.57
C LYS A 127 -23.46 -7.86 5.00
N SER A 128 -23.42 -8.58 3.88
CA SER A 128 -24.61 -9.15 3.26
C SER A 128 -25.29 -10.21 4.13
N LEU A 129 -24.52 -10.97 4.92
CA LEU A 129 -25.08 -11.97 5.84
C LEU A 129 -25.71 -11.31 7.08
N LEU A 130 -25.21 -10.14 7.48
CA LEU A 130 -25.81 -9.30 8.51
C LEU A 130 -27.07 -8.57 8.04
N GLY A 131 -27.33 -8.54 6.72
CA GLY A 131 -28.53 -7.93 6.13
C GLY A 131 -28.41 -6.43 5.85
N HIS A 132 -27.18 -5.93 5.66
CA HIS A 132 -26.86 -4.52 5.40
C HIS A 132 -26.47 -4.22 3.93
#